data_AF-W2RDX7-F1
#
_entry.id   AF-W2RDX7-F1
#
_cell.length_a   1.000
_cell.length_b   1.000
_cell.length_c   1.000
_cell.angle_alpha   90.00
_cell.angle_beta   90.00
_cell.angle_gamma   90.00
#
_symmetry.space_group_name_H-M   'P 1'
#
loop_
_entity.id
_entity.type
_entity.pdbx_description
1 polymer ?
#
loop_
_entity_poly.entity_id
_entity_poly.type
_entity_poly.pdbx_seq_one_letter_code
_entity_poly.pdbx_strand_id
1 'polypeptide(L)'
;MKPVFWSSIATGEEEHSSAYIADCIDRVIEEVETAIGAKGAIGAVITDNAKNMKSAWEQVKIKRPYVYCNGCAAQGFNLLMKDIMNISRRADVRDDSKSVAKFVRARHGLLDRFCSQQKAIIENGDKRMGLSVSPILLSPFSHSYTMVHSRAMHPQCI
;
A
#
# COMPACT_ATOMS: atom_id res chain seq x y z
N MET A 1 11.47 -0.90 19.37
CA MET A 1 10.02 -0.82 19.62
C MET A 1 9.31 -1.68 18.58
N LYS A 2 8.26 -2.42 18.95
CA LYS A 2 7.48 -3.21 17.99
C LYS A 2 6.39 -2.31 17.37
N PRO A 3 6.12 -2.42 16.06
CA PRO A 3 5.00 -1.69 15.47
C PRO A 3 3.68 -2.15 16.08
N VAL A 4 2.76 -1.21 16.25
CA VAL A 4 1.40 -1.46 16.76
C VAL A 4 0.42 -1.20 15.62
N PHE A 5 -0.48 -2.15 15.39
CA PHE A 5 -1.64 -1.92 14.56
C PHE A 5 -2.69 -1.16 15.40
N TRP A 6 -3.03 0.06 14.98
CA TRP A 6 -3.99 0.89 15.71
C TRP A 6 -5.43 0.58 15.31
N SER A 7 -5.73 0.72 14.02
CA SER A 7 -7.07 0.51 13.49
C SER A 7 -7.05 0.25 11.99
N SER A 8 -8.17 -0.25 11.47
CA SER A 8 -8.48 -0.30 10.05
C SER A 8 -9.88 0.25 9.86
N ILE A 9 -10.04 1.13 8.87
CA ILE A 9 -11.30 1.81 8.58
C ILE A 9 -11.82 1.22 7.26
N ALA A 10 -12.97 0.54 7.32
CA ALA A 10 -13.70 0.13 6.14
C ALA A 10 -14.45 1.36 5.58
N THR A 11 -14.10 1.78 4.37
CA THR A 11 -14.66 3.01 3.76
C THR A 11 -16.04 2.81 3.14
N GLY A 12 -16.47 1.56 2.91
CA GLY A 12 -17.75 1.27 2.26
C GLY A 12 -17.86 1.93 0.87
N GLU A 13 -18.96 2.64 0.65
CA GLU A 13 -19.29 3.36 -0.59
C GLU A 13 -18.76 4.80 -0.63
N GLU A 14 -18.12 5.27 0.44
CA GLU A 14 -17.60 6.64 0.50
C GLU A 14 -16.58 6.90 -0.61
N GLU A 15 -16.69 8.05 -1.27
CA GLU A 15 -15.68 8.47 -2.22
C GLU A 15 -14.38 8.76 -1.46
N HIS A 16 -13.28 8.17 -1.93
CA HIS A 16 -11.93 8.41 -1.38
C HIS A 16 -11.38 9.76 -1.82
N SER A 17 -12.16 10.81 -1.55
CA SER A 17 -11.80 12.20 -1.75
C SER A 17 -10.66 12.58 -0.81
N SER A 18 -9.90 13.62 -1.17
CA SER A 18 -8.83 14.10 -0.32
C SER A 18 -9.32 14.61 1.04
N ALA A 19 -10.54 15.16 1.11
CA ALA A 19 -11.16 15.61 2.35
C ALA A 19 -11.48 14.44 3.29
N TYR A 20 -12.15 13.40 2.77
CA TYR A 20 -12.47 12.21 3.54
C TYR A 20 -11.21 11.53 4.10
N ILE A 21 -10.18 11.41 3.27
CA ILE A 21 -8.89 10.83 3.69
C ILE A 21 -8.23 11.68 4.77
N ALA A 22 -8.22 13.01 4.61
CA ALA A 22 -7.64 13.93 5.60
C ALA A 22 -8.36 13.83 6.95
N ASP A 23 -9.69 13.75 6.95
CA ASP A 23 -10.48 13.60 8.16
C ASP A 23 -10.26 12.23 8.84
N CYS A 24 -10.10 11.16 8.06
CA CYS A 24 -9.73 9.85 8.60
C CYS A 24 -8.35 9.88 9.27
N ILE A 25 -7.37 10.52 8.65
CA ILE A 25 -6.01 10.68 9.21
C ILE A 25 -6.08 11.52 10.49
N ASP A 26 -6.77 12.66 10.46
CA ASP A 26 -6.91 13.58 11.57
C ASP A 26 -7.55 12.90 12.80
N ARG A 27 -8.61 12.13 12.58
CA ARG A 27 -9.27 11.33 13.62
C ARG A 27 -8.31 10.32 14.26
N VAL A 28 -7.56 9.58 13.44
CA VAL A 28 -6.60 8.58 13.97
C VAL A 28 -5.47 9.26 14.75
N ILE A 29 -4.99 10.42 14.30
CA ILE A 29 -3.99 11.18 15.05
C ILE A 29 -4.56 11.61 16.41
N GLU A 30 -5.78 12.14 16.45
CA GLU A 30 -6.43 12.54 17.70
C GLU A 30 -6.61 11.38 18.67
N GLU A 31 -7.08 10.23 18.19
CA GLU A 31 -7.23 9.00 18.98
C GLU A 31 -5.90 8.55 19.58
N VAL A 32 -4.83 8.52 18.77
CA VAL A 32 -3.50 8.08 19.22
C VAL A 32 -2.88 9.07 20.21
N GLU A 33 -2.94 10.36 19.93
CA GLU A 33 -2.39 11.39 20.84
C GLU A 33 -3.13 11.42 22.18
N THR A 34 -4.45 11.21 22.15
CA THR A 34 -5.28 11.10 23.35
C THR A 34 -4.89 9.87 24.17
N ALA A 35 -4.71 8.73 23.53
CA ALA A 35 -4.31 7.50 24.21
C ALA A 35 -2.88 7.53 24.77
N ILE A 36 -1.96 8.25 24.10
CA ILE A 36 -0.61 8.51 24.62
C ILE A 36 -0.65 9.55 25.75
N GLY A 37 -1.67 10.41 25.79
CA GLY A 37 -1.77 11.53 26.73
C GLY A 37 -0.87 12.71 26.38
N ALA A 38 -0.39 12.79 25.13
CA ALA A 38 0.52 13.83 24.67
C ALA A 38 0.07 14.36 23.30
N LYS A 39 -0.50 15.57 23.30
CA LYS A 39 -0.81 16.28 22.05
C LYS A 39 0.47 16.60 21.30
N GLY A 40 0.46 16.43 19.98
CA GLY A 40 1.62 16.64 19.13
C GLY A 40 2.65 15.52 19.16
N ALA A 41 2.32 14.35 19.73
CA ALA A 41 3.23 13.19 19.75
C ALA A 41 3.45 12.57 18.37
N ILE A 42 2.53 12.79 17.43
CA ILE A 42 2.67 12.27 16.06
C ILE A 42 3.56 13.20 15.23
N GLY A 43 4.76 12.71 14.90
CA GLY A 43 5.72 13.45 14.08
C GLY A 43 5.53 13.27 12.57
N ALA A 44 4.98 12.14 12.12
CA ALA A 44 4.85 11.87 10.68
C ALA A 44 3.70 10.92 10.32
N VAL A 45 3.17 11.13 9.11
CA VAL A 45 2.17 10.29 8.44
C VAL A 45 2.74 9.80 7.11
N ILE A 46 2.71 8.48 6.89
CA ILE A 46 3.20 7.85 5.67
C ILE A 46 2.02 7.20 4.94
N THR A 47 1.76 7.63 3.71
CA THR A 47 0.68 7.07 2.84
C THR A 47 1.24 6.82 1.44
N ASP A 48 0.51 6.17 0.53
CA ASP A 48 0.98 6.08 -0.87
C ASP A 48 1.05 7.46 -1.56
N ASN A 49 1.64 7.50 -2.75
CA ASN A 49 1.92 8.75 -3.46
C ASN A 49 0.78 9.18 -4.43
N ALA A 50 -0.44 8.64 -4.28
CA ALA A 50 -1.56 8.96 -5.15
C ALA A 50 -1.97 10.45 -5.02
N LYS A 51 -2.65 10.95 -6.05
CA LYS A 51 -3.04 12.37 -6.12
C LYS A 51 -3.93 12.78 -4.93
N ASN A 52 -4.90 11.94 -4.56
CA ASN A 52 -5.81 12.22 -3.46
C ASN A 52 -5.08 12.21 -2.11
N MET A 53 -4.10 11.32 -1.91
CA MET A 53 -3.25 11.30 -0.71
C MET A 53 -2.44 12.59 -0.58
N LYS A 54 -1.76 13.02 -1.65
CA LYS A 54 -1.02 14.29 -1.66
C LYS A 54 -1.91 15.49 -1.35
N SER A 55 -3.12 15.52 -1.88
CA SER A 55 -4.08 16.59 -1.58
C SER A 55 -4.58 16.52 -0.14
N ALA A 56 -4.75 15.32 0.42
CA ALA A 56 -5.10 15.13 1.84
C ALA A 56 -3.97 15.61 2.76
N TRP A 57 -2.70 15.43 2.38
CA TRP A 57 -1.55 15.91 3.16
C TRP A 57 -1.58 17.42 3.37
N GLU A 58 -1.98 18.17 2.34
CA GLU A 58 -2.08 19.63 2.47
C GLU A 58 -3.14 20.02 3.51
N GLN A 59 -4.26 19.30 3.53
CA GLN A 59 -5.32 19.53 4.51
C GLN A 59 -4.89 19.13 5.93
N VAL A 60 -4.20 17.99 6.07
CA VAL A 60 -3.63 17.57 7.36
C VAL A 60 -2.60 18.57 7.86
N LYS A 61 -1.75 19.11 6.97
CA LYS A 61 -0.74 20.11 7.33
C LYS A 61 -1.34 21.43 7.80
N ILE A 62 -2.48 21.85 7.23
CA ILE A 62 -3.23 23.03 7.69
C ILE A 62 -3.75 22.80 9.11
N LYS A 63 -4.36 21.63 9.39
CA LYS A 63 -4.92 21.30 10.71
C LYS A 63 -3.84 21.01 11.76
N ARG A 64 -2.73 20.38 11.35
CA ARG A 64 -1.64 19.92 12.21
C ARG A 64 -0.28 20.27 11.61
N PRO A 65 0.18 21.53 11.74
CA PRO A 65 1.41 22.01 11.12
C PRO A 65 2.70 21.28 11.55
N TYR A 66 2.67 20.58 12.69
CA TYR A 66 3.79 19.80 13.22
C TYR A 66 3.93 18.41 12.59
N VAL A 67 2.91 17.91 11.88
CA VAL A 67 2.93 16.57 11.27
C VAL A 67 3.59 16.61 9.91
N TYR A 68 4.63 15.80 9.72
CA TYR A 68 5.26 15.62 8.42
C TYR A 68 4.58 14.52 7.60
N CYS A 69 3.99 14.88 6.45
CA CYS A 69 3.37 13.90 5.55
C CYS A 69 4.34 13.47 4.44
N ASN A 70 4.45 12.16 4.21
CA ASN A 70 5.41 11.56 3.27
C ASN A 70 4.79 10.40 2.46
N GLY A 71 5.35 10.17 1.27
CA GLY A 71 4.99 9.08 0.38
C GLY A 71 5.71 7.76 0.70
N CYS A 72 4.97 6.66 0.71
CA CYS A 72 5.44 5.32 1.02
C CYS A 72 6.55 4.86 0.07
N ALA A 73 7.69 4.45 0.64
CA ALA A 73 8.82 3.91 -0.11
C ALA A 73 8.44 2.71 -0.98
N ALA A 74 7.55 1.84 -0.50
CA ALA A 74 7.08 0.67 -1.28
C ALA A 74 6.38 1.09 -2.57
N GLN A 75 5.56 2.15 -2.52
CA GLN A 75 4.94 2.69 -3.73
C GLN A 75 5.98 3.32 -4.67
N GLY A 76 6.99 4.00 -4.11
CA GLY A 76 8.12 4.51 -4.89
C GLY A 76 8.86 3.39 -5.64
N PHE A 77 9.18 2.29 -4.96
CA PHE A 77 9.79 1.12 -5.58
C PHE A 77 8.91 0.48 -6.66
N ASN A 78 7.60 0.40 -6.43
CA ASN A 78 6.65 -0.11 -7.44
C ASN A 78 6.68 0.75 -8.72
N LEU A 79 6.74 2.08 -8.61
CA LEU A 79 6.85 2.98 -9.75
C LEU A 79 8.19 2.83 -10.47
N LEU A 80 9.30 2.82 -9.71
CA LEU A 80 10.64 2.59 -10.26
C LEU A 80 10.72 1.28 -11.05
N MET A 81 10.18 0.19 -10.51
CA MET A 81 10.17 -1.10 -11.18
C MET A 81 9.32 -1.08 -12.46
N LYS A 82 8.22 -0.33 -12.49
CA LYS A 82 7.43 -0.15 -13.73
C LYS A 82 8.25 0.57 -14.81
N ASP A 83 8.99 1.61 -14.44
CA ASP A 83 9.81 2.36 -15.37
C ASP A 83 10.96 1.51 -15.93
N ILE A 84 11.63 0.75 -15.06
CA ILE A 84 12.67 -0.22 -15.48
C ILE A 84 12.13 -1.24 -16.48
N MET A 85 10.90 -1.73 -16.25
CA MET A 85 10.23 -2.70 -17.12
C MET A 85 9.67 -2.10 -18.42
N ASN A 86 9.58 -0.77 -18.53
CA ASN A 86 9.17 -0.06 -19.73
C ASN A 86 10.35 0.32 -20.64
N ILE A 87 11.61 0.09 -20.23
CA ILE A 87 12.78 0.29 -21.09
C ILE A 87 12.65 -0.62 -22.33
N SER A 88 12.81 -0.09 -23.55
CA SER A 88 12.45 -0.75 -24.81
C SER A 88 12.94 -2.20 -24.94
N ARG A 89 14.16 -2.50 -24.48
CA ARG A 89 14.74 -3.85 -24.49
C ARG A 89 13.96 -4.90 -23.65
N ARG A 90 13.11 -4.46 -22.73
CA ARG A 90 12.36 -5.28 -21.76
C ARG A 90 10.84 -5.21 -21.93
N ALA A 91 10.35 -4.27 -22.75
CA ALA A 91 8.93 -4.07 -22.98
C ALA A 91 8.32 -5.28 -23.73
N ASP A 92 9.00 -5.79 -24.75
CA ASP A 92 8.53 -6.93 -25.56
C ASP A 92 8.38 -8.19 -24.71
N VAL A 93 9.42 -8.55 -23.95
CA VAL A 93 9.41 -9.70 -23.02
C VAL A 93 8.26 -9.59 -22.00
N ARG A 94 8.00 -8.38 -21.51
CA ARG A 94 6.89 -8.12 -20.59
C ARG A 94 5.55 -8.33 -21.28
N ASP A 95 5.38 -7.88 -22.50
CA ASP A 95 4.11 -7.98 -23.22
C ASP A 95 3.82 -9.41 -23.70
N ASP A 96 4.84 -10.15 -24.14
CA ASP A 96 4.75 -11.59 -24.40
C ASP A 96 4.35 -12.37 -23.14
N SER A 97 5.00 -12.06 -22.02
CA SER A 97 4.68 -12.68 -20.72
C SER A 97 3.24 -12.41 -20.31
N LYS A 98 2.73 -11.19 -20.51
CA LYS A 98 1.31 -10.87 -20.27
C LYS A 98 0.40 -11.64 -21.22
N SER A 99 0.77 -11.79 -22.49
CA SER A 99 0.00 -12.53 -23.49
C SER A 99 -0.19 -13.99 -23.08
N VAL A 100 0.91 -14.67 -22.69
CA VAL A 100 0.87 -16.04 -22.17
C VAL A 100 0.01 -16.14 -20.89
N ALA A 101 0.21 -15.23 -19.94
CA ALA A 101 -0.56 -15.23 -18.70
C ALA A 101 -2.06 -15.03 -18.95
N LYS A 102 -2.45 -14.14 -19.87
CA LYS A 102 -3.85 -13.96 -20.29
C LYS A 102 -4.39 -15.22 -20.99
N PHE A 103 -3.60 -15.82 -21.88
CA PHE A 103 -3.98 -17.02 -22.62
C PHE A 103 -4.33 -18.20 -21.69
N VAL A 104 -3.50 -18.42 -20.66
CA VAL A 104 -3.72 -19.46 -19.65
C VAL A 104 -4.93 -19.13 -18.77
N ARG A 105 -5.03 -17.88 -18.26
CA ARG A 105 -6.15 -17.46 -17.39
C ARG A 105 -7.51 -17.51 -18.08
N ALA A 106 -7.58 -17.24 -19.38
CA ALA A 106 -8.82 -17.26 -20.15
C ALA A 106 -9.37 -18.69 -20.39
N ARG A 107 -8.59 -19.74 -20.10
CA ARG A 107 -8.95 -21.14 -20.40
C ARG A 107 -8.97 -21.95 -19.11
N HIS A 108 -10.17 -22.31 -18.65
CA HIS A 108 -10.35 -23.02 -17.38
C HIS A 108 -9.49 -24.29 -17.28
N GLY A 109 -9.42 -25.11 -18.33
CA GLY A 109 -8.62 -26.35 -18.31
C GLY A 109 -7.10 -26.10 -18.18
N LEU A 110 -6.59 -25.01 -18.76
CA LEU A 110 -5.17 -24.65 -18.62
C LEU A 110 -4.88 -24.01 -17.26
N LEU A 111 -5.79 -23.16 -16.77
CA LEU A 111 -5.69 -22.56 -15.45
C LEU A 111 -5.70 -23.61 -14.34
N ASP A 112 -6.59 -24.60 -14.43
CA ASP A 112 -6.71 -25.67 -13.45
C ASP A 112 -5.45 -26.57 -13.42
N ARG A 113 -4.94 -26.93 -14.60
CA ARG A 113 -3.66 -27.63 -14.74
C ARG A 113 -2.50 -26.83 -14.14
N PHE A 114 -2.42 -25.54 -14.45
CA PHE A 114 -1.40 -24.65 -13.89
C PHE A 114 -1.48 -24.58 -12.36
N CYS A 115 -2.68 -24.40 -11.79
CA CYS A 115 -2.89 -24.38 -10.35
C CYS A 115 -2.48 -25.69 -9.68
N SER A 116 -2.81 -26.83 -10.29
CA SER A 116 -2.43 -28.16 -9.79
C SER A 116 -0.91 -28.34 -9.78
N GLN A 117 -0.22 -27.92 -10.84
CA GLN A 117 1.25 -27.93 -10.90
C GLN A 117 1.86 -27.01 -9.84
N GLN A 118 1.32 -25.81 -9.62
CA GLN A 118 1.81 -24.91 -8.58
C GLN A 118 1.63 -25.48 -7.17
N LYS A 119 0.57 -26.23 -6.90
CA LYS A 119 0.38 -26.92 -5.61
C LYS A 119 1.45 -27.99 -5.38
N ALA A 120 1.71 -28.83 -6.39
CA ALA A 120 2.75 -29.86 -6.30
C ALA A 120 4.15 -29.25 -6.07
N ILE A 121 4.46 -28.11 -6.69
CA ILE A 121 5.73 -27.37 -6.46
C ILE A 121 5.85 -26.92 -4.99
N ILE A 122 4.76 -26.41 -4.40
CA ILE A 122 4.73 -25.98 -3.00
C ILE A 122 4.93 -27.18 -2.06
N GLU A 123 4.25 -28.30 -2.35
CA GLU A 123 4.38 -29.55 -1.58
C GLU A 123 5.82 -30.09 -1.62
N ASN A 124 6.52 -29.89 -2.73
CA ASN A 124 7.92 -30.25 -2.90
C ASN A 124 8.91 -29.24 -2.25
N GLY A 125 8.42 -28.14 -1.67
CA GLY A 125 9.24 -27.11 -1.04
C GLY A 125 9.91 -26.13 -2.02
N ASP A 126 9.55 -26.18 -3.30
CA ASP A 126 10.14 -25.35 -4.36
C ASP A 126 9.47 -23.98 -4.48
N LYS A 127 10.18 -23.02 -5.10
CA LYS A 127 9.66 -21.67 -5.32
C LYS A 127 8.61 -21.66 -6.43
N ARG A 128 7.37 -21.34 -6.08
CA ARG A 128 6.28 -21.13 -7.04
C ARG A 128 6.56 -20.02 -8.05
N MET A 129 5.98 -20.14 -9.24
CA MET A 129 5.92 -19.06 -10.23
C MET A 129 4.48 -18.58 -10.36
N GLY A 130 4.24 -17.27 -10.19
CA GLY A 130 2.91 -16.71 -10.42
C GLY A 130 2.71 -16.38 -11.90
N LEU A 131 1.50 -16.59 -12.42
CA LEU A 131 1.08 -15.92 -13.66
C LEU A 131 1.01 -14.42 -13.37
N SER A 132 2.10 -13.69 -13.58
CA SER A 132 2.15 -12.25 -13.38
C SER A 132 1.49 -11.54 -14.57
N VAL A 133 0.20 -11.27 -14.43
CA VAL A 133 -0.36 -10.06 -15.03
C VAL A 133 -0.41 -9.04 -13.91
N SER A 134 0.19 -7.87 -14.15
CA SER A 134 0.19 -6.77 -13.19
C SER A 134 -1.26 -6.56 -12.68
N PRO A 135 -1.51 -6.58 -11.35
CA PRO A 135 -2.87 -6.51 -10.77
C PRO A 135 -3.62 -5.22 -11.09
N ILE A 136 -2.95 -4.22 -11.69
CA ILE A 136 -3.49 -2.89 -11.95
C ILE A 136 -4.66 -2.88 -12.96
N LEU A 137 -4.91 -3.99 -13.65
CA LEU A 137 -6.06 -4.11 -14.55
C LEU A 137 -7.26 -4.86 -13.96
N LEU A 138 -7.23 -5.31 -12.70
CA LEU A 138 -8.36 -6.02 -12.08
C LEU A 138 -8.63 -5.72 -10.60
N SER A 139 -8.03 -4.68 -9.99
CA SER A 139 -8.44 -4.25 -8.63
C SER A 139 -8.59 -2.73 -8.53
N PRO A 140 -9.78 -2.19 -8.25
CA PRO A 140 -9.94 -0.78 -7.88
C PRO A 140 -9.44 -0.48 -6.45
N PHE A 141 -9.05 -1.48 -5.66
CA PHE A 141 -8.70 -1.29 -4.25
C PHE A 141 -7.19 -1.43 -4.00
N SER A 142 -6.44 -0.35 -4.25
CA SER A 142 -5.19 -0.14 -3.50
C SER A 142 -5.59 0.22 -2.06
N HIS A 143 -5.62 -0.75 -1.15
CA HIS A 143 -5.75 -0.47 0.27
C HIS A 143 -4.46 0.24 0.73
N SER A 144 -4.56 1.55 0.92
CA SER A 144 -3.51 2.38 1.48
C SER A 144 -3.40 2.05 2.97
N TYR A 145 -2.36 1.30 3.34
CA TYR A 145 -2.01 1.10 4.74
C TYR A 145 -1.27 2.34 5.24
N THR A 146 -1.94 3.16 6.05
CA THR A 146 -1.30 4.24 6.80
C THR A 146 -0.67 3.64 8.05
N MET A 147 0.66 3.59 8.10
CA MET A 147 1.39 3.19 9.29
C MET A 147 1.83 4.45 10.03
N VAL A 148 1.18 4.76 11.16
CA VAL A 148 1.57 5.87 12.03
C VAL A 148 2.72 5.39 12.92
N HIS A 149 3.90 5.99 12.75
CA HIS A 149 5.07 5.68 13.58
C HIS A 149 5.12 6.69 14.73
N SER A 150 4.75 6.26 15.94
CA SER A 150 4.89 7.09 17.15
C SER A 150 6.32 6.98 17.69
N ARG A 151 6.97 8.12 17.91
CA ARG A 151 8.25 8.23 18.63
C ARG A 151 7.91 8.64 20.07
N ALA A 152 7.65 7.67 20.95
CA ALA A 152 7.48 7.97 22.36
C ALA A 152 8.85 8.38 22.96
N MET A 153 8.99 9.67 23.29
CA MET A 153 10.06 10.13 24.19
C MET A 153 9.72 9.64 25.60
N HIS A 154 10.64 8.87 26.20
CA HIS A 154 10.55 8.48 27.60
C HIS A 154 10.76 9.70 28.51
N PRO A 155 9.95 9.90 29.56
CA PRO A 155 10.33 10.75 30.68
C PRO A 155 11.37 9.98 31.52
N GLN A 156 12.56 10.56 31.67
CA GLN A 156 13.51 10.12 32.69
C GLN A 156 12.88 10.38 34.06
N CYS A 157 12.66 9.30 34.83
CA CYS A 157 12.46 9.40 36.26
C CYS A 157 13.82 9.67 36.91
N ILE A 158 13.88 10.77 37.68
CA ILE A 158 14.80 11.15 38.77
C ILE A 158 16.29 10.88 38.55
#